data_AF-A0A7Y5HDN9-F1
#
_entry.id   AF-A0A7Y5HDN9-F1
#
_cell.length_a   1.000
_cell.length_b   1.000
_cell.length_c   1.000
_cell.angle_alpha   90.00
_cell.angle_beta   90.00
_cell.angle_gamma   90.00
#
_symmetry.space_group_name_H-M   'P 1'
#
loop_
_entity.id
_entity.type
_entity.pdbx_description
1 polymer ?
#
loop_
_entity_poly.entity_id
_entity_poly.type
_entity_poly.pdbx_seq_one_letter_code
_entity_poly.pdbx_strand_id
1 'polypeptide(L)'
;MPRFIRRHENGNIEIFPFTGAATVGRSRKNEVVIDDQSVSSHHAKVEKGADGWMVADLESRNGTRVNETEGTTAKLKHGDQVKFGKILVTFELDDPEPGEAAAAAPAPAPAARVAS
;
A
#
# COMPACT_ATOMS: atom_id res chain seq x y z
N MET A 1 -0.21 15.23 3.31
CA MET A 1 0.88 14.28 3.66
C MET A 1 0.34 12.86 3.48
N PRO A 2 1.10 11.90 2.93
CA PRO A 2 0.60 10.53 2.77
C PRO A 2 0.57 9.79 4.11
N ARG A 3 -0.46 8.99 4.31
CA ARG A 3 -0.64 8.18 5.50
C ARG A 3 -1.34 6.85 5.19
N PHE A 4 -0.95 5.79 5.87
CA PHE A 4 -1.74 4.56 5.92
C PHE A 4 -2.58 4.54 7.18
N ILE A 5 -3.83 4.11 7.07
CA ILE A 5 -4.76 3.96 8.18
C ILE A 5 -5.16 2.51 8.29
N ARG A 6 -4.80 1.87 9.40
CA ARG A 6 -5.24 0.52 9.74
C ARG A 6 -6.40 0.62 10.73
N ARG A 7 -7.52 -0.01 10.40
CA ARG A 7 -8.67 -0.13 11.31
C ARG A 7 -8.69 -1.53 11.90
N HIS A 8 -8.75 -1.62 13.22
CA HIS A 8 -8.84 -2.89 13.94
C HIS A 8 -10.29 -3.24 14.29
N GLU A 9 -10.57 -4.53 14.49
CA GLU A 9 -11.90 -5.00 14.91
C GLU A 9 -12.32 -4.50 16.29
N ASN A 10 -11.37 -4.18 17.16
CA ASN A 10 -11.64 -3.59 18.48
C ASN A 10 -11.98 -2.09 18.43
N GLY A 11 -12.05 -1.48 17.24
CA GLY A 11 -12.31 -0.06 17.03
C GLY A 11 -11.05 0.84 17.13
N ASN A 12 -9.87 0.27 17.39
CA ASN A 12 -8.62 1.01 17.38
C ASN A 12 -8.21 1.36 15.95
N ILE A 13 -7.62 2.53 15.76
CA ILE A 13 -7.14 3.02 14.47
C ILE A 13 -5.66 3.36 14.61
N GLU A 14 -4.82 2.72 13.82
CA GLU A 14 -3.40 3.06 13.71
C GLU A 14 -3.18 3.89 12.45
N ILE A 15 -2.50 5.03 12.60
CA ILE A 15 -2.16 5.93 11.50
C ILE A 15 -0.64 5.92 11.34
N PHE A 16 -0.18 5.64 10.13
CA PHE A 16 1.22 5.59 9.76
C PHE A 16 1.50 6.68 8.72
N PRO A 17 1.83 7.90 9.15
CA PRO A 17 2.25 8.97 8.24
C PRO A 17 3.68 8.72 7.77
N PHE A 18 3.99 9.08 6.52
CA PHE A 18 5.34 8.97 5.97
C PHE A 18 5.65 10.11 4.99
N THR A 19 6.91 10.23 4.57
CA THR A 19 7.34 11.32 3.67
C THR A 19 8.17 10.76 2.52
N GLY A 20 7.63 10.81 1.31
CA GLY A 20 8.35 10.45 0.08
C GLY A 20 8.37 8.94 -0.24
N ALA A 21 9.08 8.14 0.54
CA ALA A 21 9.09 6.69 0.43
C ALA A 21 9.01 6.07 1.81
N ALA A 22 8.41 4.90 1.93
CA ALA A 22 8.34 4.17 3.18
C ALA A 22 8.40 2.66 2.93
N THR A 23 9.10 1.95 3.81
CA THR A 23 9.04 0.49 3.85
C THR A 23 7.91 0.05 4.77
N VAL A 24 7.25 -1.05 4.41
CA VAL A 24 6.15 -1.65 5.15
C VAL A 24 6.55 -3.06 5.54
N GLY A 25 6.38 -3.41 6.81
CA GLY A 25 6.61 -4.77 7.27
C GLY A 25 6.52 -4.93 8.77
N ARG A 26 6.65 -6.17 9.22
CA ARG A 26 6.59 -6.52 10.65
C ARG A 26 7.81 -6.05 11.44
N SER A 27 8.96 -5.94 10.79
CA SER A 27 10.17 -5.48 11.47
C SER A 27 10.03 -4.03 11.91
N ARG A 28 10.49 -3.71 13.12
CA ARG A 28 10.58 -2.33 13.62
C ARG A 28 11.57 -1.45 12.85
N LYS A 29 12.32 -2.05 11.91
CA LYS A 29 13.22 -1.32 11.00
C LYS A 29 12.48 -0.65 9.83
N ASN A 30 11.20 -0.96 9.63
CA ASN A 30 10.38 -0.31 8.61
C ASN A 30 9.80 1.00 9.12
N GLU A 31 9.49 1.92 8.20
CA GLU A 31 8.74 3.14 8.54
C GLU A 31 7.30 2.83 8.94
N VAL A 32 6.66 1.92 8.19
CA VAL A 32 5.30 1.45 8.48
C VAL A 32 5.40 0.07 9.09
N VAL A 33 5.36 0.04 10.42
CA VAL A 33 5.49 -1.21 11.19
C VAL A 33 4.10 -1.81 11.41
N ILE A 34 3.84 -2.93 10.76
CA ILE A 34 2.61 -3.71 10.97
C ILE A 34 2.99 -4.99 11.69
N ASP A 35 2.87 -5.00 13.02
CA ASP A 35 3.15 -6.19 13.83
C ASP A 35 2.05 -7.23 13.68
N ASP A 36 2.12 -8.02 12.60
CA ASP A 36 1.23 -9.14 12.35
C ASP A 36 1.98 -10.31 11.73
N GLN A 37 1.62 -11.53 12.13
CA GLN A 37 2.27 -12.76 11.65
C GLN A 37 2.09 -13.02 10.15
N SER A 38 1.04 -12.47 9.53
CA SER A 38 0.80 -12.57 8.08
C SER A 38 1.63 -11.58 7.26
N VAL A 39 2.27 -10.62 7.92
CA VAL A 39 3.12 -9.61 7.30
C VAL A 39 4.59 -10.02 7.45
N SER A 40 5.35 -9.89 6.37
CA SER A 40 6.77 -10.25 6.34
C SER A 40 7.62 -9.16 6.99
N SER A 41 8.82 -9.51 7.45
CA SER A 41 9.72 -8.54 8.11
C SER A 41 10.00 -7.31 7.24
N HIS A 42 10.21 -7.49 5.94
CA HIS A 42 10.17 -6.45 4.92
C HIS A 42 9.16 -6.96 3.89
N HIS A 43 7.97 -6.39 3.86
CA HIS A 43 6.84 -6.93 3.11
C HIS A 43 6.63 -6.17 1.80
N ALA A 44 6.58 -4.84 1.88
CA ALA A 44 6.43 -4.00 0.71
C ALA A 44 7.20 -2.69 0.90
N LYS A 45 7.36 -1.95 -0.19
CA LYS A 45 7.88 -0.59 -0.22
C LYS A 45 6.88 0.28 -0.94
N VAL A 46 6.60 1.45 -0.40
CA VAL A 46 5.82 2.49 -1.06
C VAL A 46 6.76 3.64 -1.41
N GLU A 47 6.57 4.24 -2.59
CA GLU A 47 7.36 5.37 -3.03
C GLU A 47 6.56 6.24 -3.99
N LYS A 48 6.86 7.54 -4.00
CA LYS A 48 6.33 8.47 -5.00
C LYS A 48 7.16 8.37 -6.28
N GLY A 49 6.56 7.82 -7.33
CA GLY A 49 7.11 7.80 -8.68
C GLY A 49 6.73 9.04 -9.49
N ALA A 50 7.03 9.02 -10.79
CA ALA A 50 6.73 10.11 -11.72
C ALA A 50 5.22 10.33 -11.93
N ASP A 51 4.43 9.25 -11.88
CA ASP A 51 2.98 9.23 -12.11
C ASP A 51 2.16 9.11 -10.81
N GLY A 52 2.74 9.47 -9.66
CA GLY A 52 2.10 9.39 -8.35
C GLY A 52 2.65 8.26 -7.47
N TRP A 53 1.85 7.84 -6.48
CA TRP A 53 2.27 6.85 -5.49
C TRP A 53 2.21 5.43 -6.02
N MET A 54 3.22 4.63 -5.69
CA MET A 54 3.30 3.22 -6.08
C MET A 54 3.71 2.36 -4.88
N VAL A 55 3.15 1.16 -4.80
CA VAL A 55 3.56 0.12 -3.86
C VAL A 55 4.20 -1.03 -4.62
N ALA A 56 5.33 -1.52 -4.12
CA ALA A 56 6.05 -2.67 -4.62
C ALA A 56 6.18 -3.72 -3.51
N ASP A 57 5.69 -4.93 -3.77
CA ASP A 57 5.87 -6.10 -2.93
C ASP A 57 7.33 -6.57 -2.99
N LEU A 58 7.92 -6.83 -1.83
CA LEU A 58 9.30 -7.29 -1.69
C LEU A 58 9.36 -8.81 -1.51
N GLU A 59 8.70 -9.54 -2.42
CA GLU A 59 8.56 -11.01 -2.37
C GLU A 59 7.97 -11.48 -1.04
N SER A 60 6.89 -10.84 -0.63
CA SER A 60 6.28 -11.13 0.65
C SER A 60 5.59 -12.49 0.67
N ARG A 61 5.61 -13.13 1.84
CA ARG A 61 5.13 -14.52 1.99
C ARG A 61 3.64 -14.71 1.72
N ASN A 62 2.84 -13.67 1.89
CA ASN A 62 1.39 -13.69 1.69
C ASN A 62 0.92 -12.78 0.54
N GLY A 63 1.85 -12.08 -0.11
CA GLY A 63 1.57 -11.10 -1.16
C GLY A 63 0.97 -9.79 -0.65
N THR A 64 1.04 -8.78 -1.52
CA THR A 64 0.38 -7.48 -1.38
C THR A 64 -0.77 -7.37 -2.39
N ARG A 65 -1.92 -6.85 -1.95
CA ARG A 65 -3.09 -6.63 -2.82
C ARG A 65 -3.59 -5.20 -2.72
N VAL A 66 -4.01 -4.59 -3.82
CA VAL A 66 -4.57 -3.22 -3.87
C VAL A 66 -5.94 -3.27 -4.54
N ASN A 67 -7.00 -2.82 -3.85
CA ASN A 67 -8.40 -2.86 -4.34
C ASN A 67 -8.75 -4.17 -5.05
N GLU A 68 -8.54 -5.30 -4.37
CA GLU A 68 -8.82 -6.66 -4.86
C GLU A 68 -7.90 -7.20 -5.97
N THR A 69 -6.98 -6.38 -6.47
CA THR A 69 -5.95 -6.78 -7.43
C THR A 69 -4.69 -7.25 -6.71
N GLU A 70 -4.23 -8.47 -7.04
CA GLU A 70 -2.90 -8.95 -6.61
C GLU A 70 -1.84 -8.48 -7.60
N GLY A 71 -0.70 -8.01 -7.11
CA GLY A 71 0.39 -7.61 -7.97
C GLY A 71 1.67 -7.34 -7.21
N THR A 72 2.81 -7.57 -7.88
CA THR A 72 4.13 -7.24 -7.33
C THR A 72 4.36 -5.73 -7.29
N THR A 73 3.71 -4.97 -8.18
CA THR A 73 3.74 -3.51 -8.17
C THR A 73 2.37 -2.96 -8.55
N ALA A 74 1.88 -1.97 -7.81
CA ALA A 74 0.58 -1.33 -8.05
C ALA A 74 0.64 0.18 -7.78
N LYS A 75 -0.14 0.97 -8.53
CA LYS A 75 -0.34 2.40 -8.25
C LYS A 75 -1.30 2.58 -7.08
N LEU A 76 -1.03 3.53 -6.20
CA LEU A 76 -1.85 3.90 -5.07
C LEU A 76 -2.47 5.28 -5.27
N LYS A 77 -3.75 5.41 -4.93
CA LYS A 77 -4.51 6.65 -4.97
C LYS A 77 -5.19 6.91 -3.64
N HIS A 78 -5.52 8.17 -3.40
CA HIS A 78 -6.27 8.56 -2.22
C HIS A 78 -7.56 7.73 -2.09
N GLY A 79 -7.74 7.08 -0.93
CA GLY A 79 -8.87 6.21 -0.62
C GLY A 79 -8.64 4.73 -0.95
N ASP A 80 -7.55 4.37 -1.62
CA ASP A 80 -7.29 2.97 -2.00
C ASP A 80 -7.04 2.09 -0.78
N GLN A 81 -7.55 0.86 -0.86
CA GLN A 81 -7.34 -0.15 0.16
C GLN A 81 -6.20 -1.08 -0.23
N VAL A 82 -5.18 -1.15 0.61
CA VAL A 82 -4.02 -2.01 0.43
C VAL A 82 -4.05 -3.11 1.49
N LYS A 83 -3.94 -4.35 1.06
CA LYS A 83 -3.87 -5.52 1.92
C LYS A 83 -2.45 -6.06 1.94
N PHE A 84 -1.81 -5.99 3.10
CA PHE A 84 -0.51 -6.59 3.37
C PHE A 84 -0.74 -7.92 4.09
N GLY A 85 -0.60 -9.03 3.36
CA GLY A 85 -1.00 -10.34 3.84
C GLY A 85 -2.49 -10.39 4.24
N LYS A 86 -2.80 -10.46 5.54
CA LYS A 86 -4.18 -10.42 6.04
C LYS A 86 -4.62 -9.03 6.54
N ILE A 87 -3.69 -8.09 6.67
CA ILE A 87 -3.96 -6.76 7.23
C ILE A 87 -4.40 -5.81 6.13
N LEU A 88 -5.57 -5.20 6.31
CA LEU A 88 -6.10 -4.16 5.43
C LEU A 88 -5.75 -2.77 5.98
N VAL A 89 -5.19 -1.93 5.13
CA VAL A 89 -4.95 -0.52 5.40
C VAL A 89 -5.54 0.35 4.30
N THR A 90 -5.90 1.59 4.63
CA THR A 90 -6.38 2.58 3.67
C THR A 90 -5.29 3.62 3.45
N PHE A 91 -5.01 3.94 2.19
CA PHE A 91 -4.07 4.99 1.81
C PHE A 91 -4.78 6.34 1.69
N GLU A 92 -4.34 7.34 2.44
CA GLU A 92 -4.91 8.68 2.41
C GLU A 92 -3.86 9.77 2.15
N LEU A 93 -4.30 10.87 1.53
CA LEU A 93 -3.50 12.03 1.12
C LEU A 93 -4.28 13.28 1.56
N ASP A 94 -3.72 14.13 2.43
CA ASP A 94 -4.43 15.37 2.85
C ASP A 94 -4.67 16.39 1.74
N ASP A 95 -3.75 16.45 0.78
CA ASP A 95 -3.78 17.44 -0.30
C ASP A 95 -3.74 16.67 -1.61
N PRO A 96 -4.91 16.22 -2.10
CA PRO A 96 -4.98 15.68 -3.45
C PRO A 96 -4.80 16.87 -4.40
N GLU A 97 -3.64 16.97 -5.06
CA GLU A 97 -3.45 18.00 -6.08
C GLU A 97 -4.62 17.91 -7.08
N PRO A 98 -5.37 19.00 -7.36
CA PRO A 98 -6.60 18.95 -8.14
C PRO A 98 -6.40 18.51 -9.60
N GLY A 99 -5.16 18.34 -10.07
CA GLY A 99 -4.82 17.72 -11.35
C GLY A 99 -4.75 16.18 -11.35
N GLU A 100 -4.66 15.54 -10.17
CA GLU A 100 -4.43 14.09 -10.05
C GLU A 100 -5.67 13.33 -9.52
N ALA A 101 -6.57 14.02 -8.80
CA ALA A 101 -7.85 13.47 -8.33
C ALA A 101 -8.90 13.24 -9.44
N ALA A 102 -8.75 13.89 -10.61
CA ALA A 102 -9.72 13.84 -11.70
C ALA A 102 -9.32 12.92 -12.89
N ALA A 103 -8.08 12.42 -12.94
CA ALA A 103 -7.58 11.63 -14.07
C ALA A 103 -7.58 10.11 -13.84
N ALA A 104 -8.06 9.63 -12.68
CA ALA A 104 -7.68 8.31 -12.22
C ALA A 104 -8.83 7.47 -11.64
N ALA A 105 -9.83 7.18 -12.47
CA ALA A 105 -10.68 5.98 -12.32
C ALA A 105 -10.95 5.37 -13.72
N PRO A 106 -10.92 4.04 -13.91
CA PRO A 106 -10.03 3.01 -13.39
C PRO A 106 -9.06 2.54 -14.51
N ALA A 107 -7.78 2.30 -14.20
CA ALA A 107 -6.93 1.51 -15.08
C ALA A 107 -6.83 0.11 -14.47
N PRO A 108 -7.35 -0.94 -15.13
CA PRO A 108 -7.27 -2.29 -14.63
C PRO A 108 -5.80 -2.73 -14.57
N ALA A 109 -5.51 -3.59 -13.62
CA ALA A 109 -4.24 -4.28 -13.48
C ALA A 109 -3.74 -4.80 -14.84
N PRO A 110 -2.49 -4.53 -15.27
CA PRO A 110 -1.85 -5.46 -16.18
C PRO A 110 -1.61 -6.75 -15.39
N ALA A 111 -2.44 -7.76 -15.65
CA ALA A 111 -2.20 -9.12 -15.22
C ALA A 111 -0.80 -9.52 -15.73
N ALA A 112 0.16 -9.65 -14.81
CA ALA A 112 1.43 -10.27 -15.11
C ALA A 112 1.19 -11.78 -15.27
N ARG A 113 0.88 -12.18 -16.51
CA ARG A 113 0.88 -13.57 -16.96
C ARG A 113 2.23 -13.87 -17.57
N VAL A 114 2.99 -14.77 -16.94
CA VAL A 114 4.05 -15.61 -17.54
C VAL A 114 3.94 -16.95 -16.78
N ALA A 115 3.38 -18.06 -17.30
CA ALA A 115 3.74 -18.86 -18.48
C ALA A 115 5.27 -19.01 -18.60
N SER A 116 5.90 -20.16 -18.39
CA SER A 116 5.50 -21.56 -18.55
C SER A 116 6.30 -22.48 -17.62
#